data_AF-A0A564Q893-F1
#
_entry.id   AF-A0A564Q893-F1
#
_cell.length_a   1.000
_cell.length_b   1.000
_cell.length_c   1.000
_cell.angle_alpha   90.00
_cell.angle_beta   90.00
_cell.angle_gamma   90.00
#
_symmetry.space_group_name_H-M   'P 1'
#
loop_
_entity.id
_entity.type
_entity.pdbx_description
1 polymer ?
#
loop_
_entity_poly.entity_id
_entity_poly.type
_entity_poly.pdbx_seq_one_letter_code
_entity_poly.pdbx_strand_id
1 'polypeptide(L)' 'MLDNFQPDMIKKAEELLIENKIRKEIILEASGNITPQNLLDYARSGVDVISLGFLTHSVKGIDFSLEITKVL' A
#
# COMPACT_ATOMS: atom_id res chain seq x y z
N MET A 1 4.49 10.28 -6.77
CA MET A 1 3.33 9.69 -6.08
C MET A 1 2.10 9.81 -6.98
N LEU A 2 1.41 8.69 -7.20
CA LEU A 2 0.19 8.56 -7.98
C LEU A 2 -0.99 8.42 -7.00
N ASP A 3 -1.69 9.51 -6.75
CA ASP A 3 -2.78 9.56 -5.77
C ASP A 3 -4.13 9.18 -6.40
N ASN A 4 -4.83 8.21 -5.80
CA ASN A 4 -6.12 7.68 -6.25
C ASN A 4 -6.12 7.14 -7.70
N PHE A 5 -4.96 6.80 -8.25
CA PHE A 5 -4.87 6.14 -9.54
C PHE A 5 -5.38 4.70 -9.45
N GLN A 6 -6.06 4.24 -10.50
CA GLN A 6 -6.41 2.83 -10.63
C GLN A 6 -5.18 2.02 -11.09
N PRO A 7 -5.07 0.72 -10.74
CA PRO A 7 -3.92 -0.12 -11.11
C PRO A 7 -3.55 -0.07 -12.61
N ASP A 8 -4.53 -0.03 -13.50
CA ASP A 8 -4.28 0.05 -14.95
C ASP A 8 -3.69 1.39 -15.39
N MET A 9 -4.00 2.49 -14.70
CA MET A 9 -3.38 3.78 -14.96
C MET A 9 -1.93 3.80 -14.47
N ILE A 10 -1.64 3.12 -13.36
CA ILE A 10 -0.29 3.00 -12.84
C ILE A 10 0.58 2.21 -13.82
N LYS A 11 0.07 1.09 -14.37
CA LYS A 11 0.80 0.32 -15.39
C LYS A 11 1.15 1.17 -16.60
N LYS A 12 0.20 1.98 -17.09
CA LYS A 12 0.47 2.93 -18.19
C LYS A 12 1.54 3.96 -17.81
N ALA A 13 1.52 4.45 -16.58
CA ALA A 13 2.56 5.37 -16.10
C ALA A 13 3.93 4.68 -16.07
N GLU A 14 4.02 3.44 -15.59
CA GLU A 14 5.24 2.64 -15.63
C GLU A 14 5.74 2.43 -17.06
N GLU A 15 4.87 2.02 -17.98
CA GLU A 15 5.18 1.84 -19.41
C GLU A 15 5.79 3.11 -20.01
N LEU A 16 5.19 4.27 -19.76
CA LEU A 16 5.73 5.56 -20.21
C LEU A 16 7.12 5.83 -19.64
N LEU A 17 7.38 5.51 -18.37
CA LEU A 17 8.71 5.69 -17.78
C LEU A 17 9.74 4.72 -18.40
N ILE A 18 9.33 3.51 -18.77
CA ILE A 18 10.18 2.52 -19.45
C ILE A 18 10.53 3.01 -20.86
N GLU A 19 9.54 3.48 -21.61
CA GLU A 19 9.71 4.03 -22.97
C GLU A 19 10.68 5.22 -22.98
N ASN A 20 10.57 6.09 -21.97
CA ASN A 20 11.47 7.23 -21.79
C ASN A 20 12.82 6.87 -21.16
N LYS A 21 13.07 5.59 -20.85
CA LYS A 21 14.32 5.05 -20.27
C LYS A 21 14.69 5.63 -18.89
N ILE A 22 13.71 6.17 -18.17
CA ILE A 22 13.89 6.81 -16.85
C ILE A 22 13.24 6.03 -15.70
N ARG A 23 12.58 4.89 -15.96
CA ARG A 23 11.89 4.08 -14.92
C ARG A 23 12.75 3.77 -13.70
N LYS A 24 14.06 3.56 -13.87
CA LYS A 24 14.99 3.23 -12.78
C LYS A 24 15.39 4.43 -11.92
N GLU A 25 15.16 5.64 -12.41
CA GLU A 25 15.52 6.89 -11.73
C GLU A 25 14.36 7.45 -10.90
N ILE A 26 13.16 6.90 -11.08
CA ILE A 26 11.92 7.40 -10.48
C ILE A 26 11.31 6.31 -9.60
N ILE A 27 11.04 6.67 -8.35
CA ILE A 27 10.25 5.85 -7.42
C ILE A 27 8.76 6.11 -7.70
N LEU A 28 8.05 5.06 -8.09
CA LEU A 28 6.59 5.09 -8.20
C LEU A 28 5.96 4.69 -6.88
N GLU A 29 5.17 5.60 -6.32
CA GLU A 29 4.38 5.38 -5.11
C GLU A 29 2.88 5.43 -5.46
N ALA A 30 2.11 4.44 -5.02
CA ALA A 30 0.65 4.45 -5.06
C ALA A 30 0.06 4.81 -3.69
N SER A 31 -0.95 5.68 -3.68
CA SER A 31 -1.68 6.09 -2.48
C SER A 31 -3.16 6.34 -2.79
N GLY A 32 -3.98 6.43 -1.74
CA GLY A 32 -5.40 6.77 -1.82
C GLY A 32 -6.32 5.55 -1.99
N ASN A 33 -7.27 5.38 -1.07
CA ASN A 33 -8.32 4.36 -1.12
C ASN A 33 -7.86 2.89 -1.31
N ILE A 34 -6.61 2.58 -0.94
CA ILE A 34 -6.07 1.21 -0.97
C ILE A 34 -6.43 0.49 0.33
N THR A 35 -6.99 -0.71 0.20
CA THR A 35 -7.45 -1.57 1.28
C THR A 35 -6.79 -2.96 1.17
N PRO A 36 -6.85 -3.80 2.21
CA PRO A 36 -6.34 -5.17 2.10
C PRO A 36 -6.96 -5.99 0.94
N GLN A 37 -8.20 -5.67 0.53
CA GLN A 37 -8.89 -6.38 -0.55
C GLN A 37 -8.32 -6.07 -1.94
N ASN A 38 -7.86 -4.84 -2.18
CA ASN A 38 -7.32 -4.42 -3.49
C ASN A 38 -5.79 -4.27 -3.50
N LEU A 39 -5.12 -4.44 -2.35
CA LEU A 39 -3.67 -4.26 -2.18
C LEU A 39 -2.85 -5.06 -3.22
N LEU A 40 -3.26 -6.30 -3.52
CA LEU A 40 -2.53 -7.14 -4.48
C LEU A 40 -2.56 -6.60 -5.91
N ASP A 41 -3.62 -5.92 -6.31
CA ASP A 41 -3.72 -5.32 -7.65
C ASP A 41 -2.76 -4.13 -7.78
N TYR A 42 -2.67 -3.31 -6.73
CA TYR A 42 -1.69 -2.23 -6.63
C TYR A 42 -0.25 -2.77 -6.59
N ALA A 43 0.03 -3.81 -5.82
CA ALA A 43 1.37 -4.42 -5.75
C ALA A 43 1.85 -4.97 -7.11
N ARG A 44 0.91 -5.37 -7.98
CA ARG A 44 1.18 -5.88 -9.34
C ARG A 44 1.15 -4.80 -10.41
N SER A 45 0.94 -3.54 -10.04
CA SER A 45 0.75 -2.44 -10.99
C SER A 45 2.05 -1.75 -11.45
N GLY A 46 3.20 -2.14 -10.89
CA GLY A 46 4.50 -1.58 -11.26
C GLY A 46 5.04 -0.51 -10.31
N VAL A 47 4.35 -0.24 -9.20
CA VAL A 47 4.84 0.67 -8.15
C VAL A 47 5.95 0.04 -7.31
N ASP A 48 6.84 0.89 -6.83
CA ASP A 48 7.91 0.53 -5.90
C ASP A 48 7.43 0.64 -4.43
N VAL A 49 6.50 1.55 -4.17
CA VAL A 49 6.00 1.87 -2.82
C VAL A 49 4.46 1.92 -2.82
N ILE A 50 3.85 1.42 -1.75
CA ILE A 50 2.42 1.56 -1.48
C ILE A 50 2.24 2.20 -0.11
N SER A 51 1.54 3.32 -0.07
CA SER A 51 1.19 4.04 1.15
C SER A 51 -0.25 3.75 1.55
N LEU A 52 -0.46 3.25 2.78
CA LEU A 52 -1.75 2.79 3.29
C LEU A 52 -2.21 3.59 4.51
N GLY A 53 -3.06 4.59 4.31
CA GLY A 53 -3.69 5.34 5.43
C GLY A 53 -4.57 4.45 6.33
N PHE A 54 -5.09 3.34 5.79
CA PHE A 54 -5.89 2.35 6.53
C PHE A 54 -5.16 1.81 7.78
N LEU A 55 -3.82 1.70 7.73
CA LEU A 55 -3.01 1.15 8.82
C LEU A 55 -3.01 2.02 10.08
N THR A 56 -3.40 3.29 10.00
CA THR A 56 -3.33 4.23 11.14
C THR A 56 -4.68 4.81 11.53
N HIS A 57 -5.57 5.10 10.56
CA HIS A 57 -6.87 5.72 10.85
C HIS A 57 -8.00 4.70 11.10
N SER A 58 -7.79 3.41 10.88
CA SER A 58 -8.86 2.39 10.98
C SER A 58 -8.41 1.09 11.67
N VAL A 59 -7.50 1.22 12.63
CA VAL A 59 -6.97 0.08 13.40
C VAL A 59 -8.05 -0.51 14.31
N LYS A 60 -8.19 -1.85 14.24
CA LYS A 60 -8.87 -2.60 15.30
C LYS A 60 -7.88 -2.86 16.43
N GLY A 61 -8.19 -2.37 17.62
CA GLY A 61 -7.39 -2.65 18.81
C GLY A 61 -7.33 -4.15 19.10
N ILE A 62 -6.19 -4.61 19.58
CA ILE A 62 -6.07 -5.98 20.08
C ILE A 62 -6.68 -6.01 21.47
N ASP A 63 -7.58 -6.96 21.71
CA ASP A 63 -8.20 -7.16 23.02
C ASP A 63 -7.26 -7.98 23.92
N PHE A 64 -6.90 -7.44 25.07
CA PHE A 64 -6.03 -8.07 26.05
C PHE A 64 -6.66 -8.00 27.44
N SER A 65 -6.50 -9.08 28.21
CA SER A 65 -6.88 -9.12 29.62
C SER A 65 -5.69 -9.57 30.47
N LEU A 66 -5.63 -9.09 31.71
CA LEU A 66 -4.67 -9.51 32.72
C LEU A 66 -5.42 -10.39 33.73
N GLU A 67 -5.05 -11.66 33.81
CA GLU A 67 -5.55 -12.58 34.83
C GLU A 67 -4.53 -12.70 35.96
N ILE A 68 -4.94 -12.40 37.20
CA ILE A 68 -4.10 -12.52 38.38
C ILE A 68 -4.41 -13.85 39.06
N THR A 69 -3.42 -14.74 39.13
CA THR A 69 -3.52 -16.03 39.80
C THR A 69 -2.74 -16.04 41.11
N LYS A 70 -3.24 -16.79 42.09
CA LYS A 70 -2.55 -17.01 43.36
C LYS A 70 -1.48 -18.08 43.16
N VAL A 71 -0.26 -17.82 43.64
CA VAL A 71 0.79 -18.85 43.74
C VAL A 71 0.59 -19.57 45.09
N LEU A 72 0.49 -20.90 45.05
CA LEU A 72 0.41 -21.78 46.22
C LEU A 72 1.80 -22.06 46.79
#